data_AF-A0ABD6FU78-F1
#
_entry.id   AF-A0ABD6FU78-F1
#
_cell.length_a   1.000
_cell.length_b   1.000
_cell.length_c   1.000
_cell.angle_alpha   90.00
_cell.angle_beta   90.00
_cell.angle_gamma   90.00
#
_symmetry.space_group_name_H-M   'P 1'
#
loop_
_entity.id
_entity.type
_entity.pdbx_description
1 polymer ?
#
loop_
_entity_poly.entity_id
_entity_poly.type
_entity_poly.pdbx_seq_one_letter_code
_entity_poly.pdbx_strand_id
1 'polypeptide(L)'
;MGLMLTLVLAAPAWADSLLSPPPPSARAYGMGGAFVAVVDDASALYWNPAALGLKRFQLYGSLVGQNLNQLSDLRELAEALDDQDFERLEELAEKRIQIPVSALAAVSLGPVALGYGVQGTGGAWIDADDTEAIAEYKLLTPIQAGIGFPVVSLPPLGELRLGATASYVSGTYAKWT
;
A
#
# COMPACT_ATOMS: atom_id res chain seq x y z
N MET A 1 9.62 31.34 -14.85
CA MET A 1 10.13 29.97 -14.61
C MET A 1 10.88 30.00 -13.28
N GLY A 2 10.21 29.61 -12.19
CA GLY A 2 10.80 29.67 -10.84
C GLY A 2 10.91 28.27 -10.26
N LEU A 3 12.14 27.87 -9.95
CA LEU A 3 12.52 26.59 -9.38
C LEU A 3 11.91 26.45 -7.97
N MET A 4 11.04 25.47 -7.77
CA MET A 4 10.37 25.18 -6.50
C MET A 4 11.25 24.19 -5.72
N LEU A 5 11.92 24.65 -4.66
CA LEU A 5 12.73 23.80 -3.79
C LEU A 5 11.88 23.35 -2.60
N THR A 6 11.23 22.20 -2.74
CA THR A 6 10.40 21.61 -1.68
C THR A 6 11.28 20.72 -0.80
N LEU A 7 11.61 21.16 0.41
CA LEU A 7 12.30 20.33 1.40
C LEU A 7 11.29 19.43 2.10
N VAL A 8 11.06 18.24 1.54
CA VAL A 8 10.27 17.19 2.18
C VAL A 8 11.18 16.45 3.17
N LEU A 9 11.08 16.80 4.46
CA LEU A 9 11.61 15.96 5.55
C LEU A 9 10.61 14.80 5.78
N ALA A 10 10.52 13.90 4.82
CA ALA A 10 9.96 12.57 5.06
C ALA A 10 11.04 11.80 5.81
N ALA A 11 10.92 11.70 7.13
CA ALA A 11 11.64 10.65 7.84
C ALA A 11 11.21 9.33 7.17
N PRO A 12 12.13 8.54 6.59
CA PRO A 12 11.77 7.20 6.19
C PRO A 12 11.38 6.50 7.50
N ALA A 13 10.09 6.29 7.70
CA ALA A 13 9.64 5.31 8.67
C ALA A 13 10.14 3.99 8.11
N TRP A 14 11.26 3.51 8.67
CA TRP A 14 11.81 2.20 8.35
C TRP A 14 10.74 1.17 8.69
N ALA A 15 10.06 0.69 7.67
CA ALA A 15 9.18 -0.47 7.74
C ALA A 15 9.41 -1.26 6.45
N ASP A 16 10.66 -1.68 6.24
CA ASP A 16 10.99 -2.64 5.19
C ASP A 16 10.66 -4.03 5.74
N SER A 17 9.41 -4.43 5.55
CA SER A 17 8.99 -5.82 5.64
C SER A 17 8.86 -6.30 4.20
N LEU A 18 9.53 -7.39 3.85
CA LEU A 18 9.39 -8.08 2.56
C LEU A 18 7.93 -8.52 2.25
N LEU A 19 7.00 -8.30 3.18
CA LEU A 19 5.54 -8.41 3.03
C LEU A 19 4.85 -7.09 3.45
N SER A 20 5.34 -5.94 3.01
CA SER A 20 4.61 -4.68 3.20
C SER A 20 3.50 -4.61 2.14
N PRO A 21 2.22 -4.61 2.53
CA PRO A 21 1.14 -4.60 1.56
C PRO A 21 1.17 -3.33 0.70
N PRO A 22 0.58 -3.39 -0.51
CA PRO A 22 0.71 -2.32 -1.46
C PRO A 22 -0.05 -1.10 -0.94
N PRO A 23 0.51 0.11 -1.05
CA PRO A 23 -0.15 1.30 -0.58
C PRO A 23 -1.56 1.44 -1.17
N PRO A 24 -2.59 1.76 -0.37
CA PRO A 24 -3.97 1.53 -0.77
C PRO A 24 -4.58 2.70 -1.55
N SER A 25 -3.98 3.03 -2.70
CA SER A 25 -4.48 4.04 -3.63
C SER A 25 -4.05 3.77 -5.08
N ALA A 26 -5.03 3.58 -5.98
CA ALA A 26 -4.78 3.36 -7.40
C ALA A 26 -4.16 4.58 -8.05
N ARG A 27 -4.62 5.78 -7.64
CA ARG A 27 -4.05 7.05 -8.06
C ARG A 27 -2.59 7.16 -7.62
N ALA A 28 -2.29 6.82 -6.37
CA ALA A 28 -0.93 6.85 -5.86
C ALA A 28 -0.01 5.89 -6.62
N TYR A 29 -0.50 4.68 -6.87
CA TYR A 29 0.21 3.66 -7.61
C TYR A 29 0.53 4.12 -9.04
N GLY A 30 -0.48 4.64 -9.76
CA GLY A 30 -0.29 5.16 -11.12
C GLY A 30 0.63 6.39 -11.21
N MET A 31 0.91 7.09 -10.11
CA MET A 31 1.82 8.23 -10.07
C MET A 31 3.24 7.90 -9.59
N GLY A 32 3.56 6.61 -9.38
CA GLY A 32 4.93 6.17 -9.13
C GLY A 32 5.60 6.86 -7.92
N GLY A 33 4.82 7.17 -6.88
CA GLY A 33 5.31 7.82 -5.65
C GLY A 33 5.16 9.35 -5.60
N ALA A 34 4.82 10.03 -6.70
CA ALA A 34 4.63 11.48 -6.69
C ALA A 34 3.39 11.94 -5.89
N PHE A 35 2.48 11.03 -5.56
CA PHE A 35 1.19 11.35 -4.92
C PHE A 35 1.29 12.01 -3.56
N VAL A 36 2.34 11.71 -2.79
CA VAL A 36 2.56 12.29 -1.46
C VAL A 36 2.54 13.84 -1.51
N ALA A 37 3.01 14.42 -2.60
CA ALA A 37 3.08 15.87 -2.77
C ALA A 37 1.78 16.51 -3.29
N VAL A 38 0.92 15.75 -3.97
CA VAL A 38 -0.25 16.28 -4.70
C VAL A 38 -1.59 15.75 -4.18
N VAL A 39 -1.58 14.89 -3.16
CA VAL A 39 -2.80 14.37 -2.55
C VAL A 39 -3.64 15.51 -2.00
N ASP A 40 -4.93 15.51 -2.33
CA ASP A 40 -5.88 16.56 -1.96
C ASP A 40 -7.27 15.97 -1.63
N ASP A 41 -7.32 14.67 -1.33
CA ASP A 41 -8.51 13.88 -1.01
C ASP A 41 -8.37 13.14 0.34
N ALA A 42 -9.38 12.37 0.76
CA ALA A 42 -9.38 11.78 2.09
C ALA A 42 -8.29 10.71 2.28
N SER A 43 -7.68 10.23 1.18
CA SER A 43 -6.50 9.36 1.25
C SER A 43 -5.24 10.09 1.74
N ALA A 44 -5.26 11.42 1.84
CA ALA A 44 -4.22 12.22 2.51
C ALA A 44 -3.90 11.70 3.91
N LEU A 45 -4.86 11.07 4.59
CA LEU A 45 -4.67 10.37 5.85
C LEU A 45 -3.52 9.33 5.80
N TYR A 46 -3.40 8.62 4.68
CA TYR A 46 -2.36 7.61 4.47
C TYR A 46 -1.07 8.22 3.92
N TRP A 47 -1.18 9.24 3.07
CA TRP A 47 -0.07 9.75 2.26
C TRP A 47 0.59 11.01 2.81
N ASN A 48 -0.20 12.03 3.13
CA ASN A 48 0.28 13.33 3.61
C ASN A 48 -0.83 14.04 4.41
N PRO A 49 -0.88 13.87 5.74
CA PRO A 49 -1.94 14.44 6.55
C PRO A 49 -1.93 15.98 6.59
N ALA A 50 -0.86 16.65 6.17
CA ALA A 50 -0.86 18.11 6.05
C ALA A 50 -1.83 18.62 4.96
N ALA A 51 -2.17 17.75 4.00
CA ALA A 51 -3.18 18.03 2.97
C ALA A 51 -4.64 17.89 3.47
N LEU A 52 -4.84 17.37 4.68
CA LEU A 52 -6.18 17.37 5.30
C LEU A 52 -6.65 18.80 5.54
N GLY A 53 -7.90 19.07 5.21
CA GLY A 53 -8.50 20.42 5.27
C GLY A 53 -8.33 21.28 4.03
N LEU A 54 -7.67 20.79 2.97
CA LEU A 54 -7.66 21.50 1.68
C LEU A 54 -9.04 21.52 1.00
N LYS A 55 -9.88 20.51 1.24
CA LYS A 55 -11.30 20.54 0.87
C LYS A 55 -12.18 20.31 2.10
N ARG A 56 -13.43 20.77 2.00
CA ARG A 56 -14.38 20.78 3.12
C ARG A 56 -14.95 19.40 3.45
N PHE A 57 -15.33 18.62 2.45
CA PHE A 57 -15.88 17.27 2.64
C PHE A 57 -15.38 16.39 1.50
N GLN A 58 -14.96 15.18 1.83
CA GLN A 58 -14.50 14.21 0.83
C GLN A 58 -14.89 12.80 1.26
N LEU A 59 -15.27 12.00 0.27
CA LEU A 59 -15.42 10.55 0.39
C LEU A 59 -14.48 9.93 -0.63
N TYR A 60 -13.68 8.98 -0.19
CA TYR A 60 -12.67 8.31 -0.99
C TYR A 60 -12.81 6.80 -0.90
N GLY A 61 -12.67 6.12 -2.03
CA GLY A 61 -12.64 4.67 -2.15
C GLY A 61 -11.61 4.27 -3.19
N SER A 62 -10.81 3.25 -2.92
CA SER A 62 -9.82 2.72 -3.87
C SER A 62 -9.62 1.23 -3.68
N LEU A 63 -9.34 0.56 -4.79
CA LEU A 63 -8.89 -0.83 -4.87
C LEU A 63 -7.64 -0.88 -5.74
N VAL A 64 -6.62 -1.63 -5.32
CA VAL A 64 -5.36 -1.81 -6.04
C VAL A 64 -4.96 -3.27 -5.98
N GLY A 65 -4.45 -3.80 -7.08
CA GLY A 65 -3.75 -5.07 -7.13
C GLY A 65 -2.50 -4.92 -7.99
N GLN A 66 -1.43 -5.62 -7.63
CA GLN A 66 -0.22 -5.71 -8.46
C GLN A 66 0.07 -7.17 -8.79
N ASN A 67 0.94 -7.38 -9.78
CA ASN A 67 1.38 -8.70 -10.21
C ASN A 67 0.23 -9.67 -10.52
N LEU A 68 -0.88 -9.15 -11.04
CA LEU A 68 -2.05 -9.98 -11.41
C LEU A 68 -1.73 -10.96 -12.54
N ASN A 69 -0.67 -10.70 -13.30
CA ASN A 69 -0.11 -11.65 -14.26
C ASN A 69 0.42 -12.92 -13.57
N GLN A 70 0.91 -12.86 -12.34
CA GLN A 70 1.36 -14.07 -11.62
C GLN A 70 0.21 -15.00 -11.22
N LEU A 71 -1.06 -14.61 -11.45
CA LEU A 71 -2.20 -15.52 -11.34
C LEU A 71 -2.15 -16.64 -12.38
N SER A 72 -1.62 -16.39 -13.59
CA SER A 72 -1.38 -17.47 -14.56
C SER A 72 -0.30 -18.41 -14.04
N ASP A 73 0.78 -17.87 -13.47
CA ASP A 73 1.89 -18.65 -12.94
C ASP A 73 1.44 -19.54 -11.76
N LEU A 74 0.55 -19.04 -10.89
CA LEU A 74 -0.06 -19.85 -9.82
C LEU A 74 -0.94 -20.97 -10.37
N ARG A 75 -1.69 -20.71 -11.43
CA ARG A 75 -2.54 -21.71 -12.06
C ARG A 75 -1.70 -22.78 -12.73
N GLU A 76 -0.65 -22.38 -13.44
CA GLU A 76 0.31 -23.29 -14.06
C GLU A 76 1.02 -24.14 -13.01
N LEU A 77 1.38 -23.55 -11.86
CA LEU A 77 1.94 -24.30 -10.72
C LEU A 77 0.95 -25.34 -10.19
N ALA A 78 -0.34 -24.98 -10.06
CA ALA A 78 -1.38 -25.90 -9.60
C ALA A 78 -1.63 -27.05 -10.61
N GLU A 79 -1.61 -26.76 -11.90
CA GLU A 79 -1.73 -27.76 -12.97
C GLU A 79 -0.51 -28.71 -12.98
N ALA A 80 0.72 -28.18 -12.83
CA ALA A 80 1.94 -28.99 -12.77
C ALA A 80 1.99 -29.90 -11.52
N LEU A 81 1.41 -29.46 -10.38
CA LEU A 81 1.28 -30.28 -9.17
C LEU A 81 0.30 -31.44 -9.36
N ASP A 82 -0.78 -31.24 -10.11
CA ASP A 82 -1.80 -32.27 -10.38
C ASP A 82 -1.25 -33.34 -11.37
N ASP A 83 -0.50 -32.89 -12.38
CA ASP A 83 0.08 -33.76 -13.41
C ASP A 83 1.35 -34.51 -12.97
N GLN A 84 1.87 -34.25 -11.76
CA GLN A 84 3.15 -34.77 -11.24
C GLN A 84 4.34 -34.54 -12.20
N ASP A 85 4.34 -33.42 -12.93
CA ASP A 85 5.41 -33.06 -13.88
C ASP A 85 6.56 -32.33 -13.15
N PHE A 86 7.51 -33.12 -12.64
CA PHE A 86 8.62 -32.63 -11.81
C PHE A 86 9.57 -31.65 -12.54
N GLU A 87 9.74 -31.75 -13.86
CA GLU A 87 10.57 -30.82 -14.65
C GLU A 87 9.92 -29.43 -14.76
N ARG A 88 8.59 -29.38 -14.95
CA ARG A 88 7.83 -28.12 -14.96
C ARG A 88 7.70 -27.48 -13.59
N LEU A 89 7.64 -28.31 -12.54
CA LEU A 89 7.62 -27.83 -11.16
C LEU A 89 8.91 -27.11 -10.80
N GLU A 90 10.08 -27.59 -11.23
CA GLU A 90 11.38 -26.97 -10.93
C GLU A 90 11.55 -25.59 -11.58
N GLU A 91 11.04 -25.40 -12.81
CA GLU A 91 11.08 -24.09 -13.49
C GLU A 91 10.12 -23.06 -12.88
N LEU A 92 8.97 -23.52 -12.36
CA LEU A 92 7.99 -22.67 -11.66
C LEU A 92 8.35 -22.45 -10.19
N ALA A 93 9.10 -23.38 -9.58
CA ALA A 93 9.60 -23.35 -8.21
C ALA A 93 10.55 -22.19 -7.91
N GLU A 94 11.41 -21.83 -8.86
CA GLU A 94 12.34 -20.71 -8.72
C GLU A 94 11.63 -19.35 -8.67
N LYS A 95 10.40 -19.25 -9.19
CA LYS A 95 9.64 -18.01 -9.23
C LYS A 95 8.86 -17.80 -7.95
N ARG A 96 9.32 -16.87 -7.13
CA ARG A 96 8.54 -16.35 -5.99
C ARG A 96 7.30 -15.61 -6.49
N ILE A 97 6.13 -16.20 -6.29
CA ILE A 97 4.85 -15.60 -6.66
C ILE A 97 4.35 -14.75 -5.48
N GLN A 98 3.98 -13.50 -5.74
CA GLN A 98 3.45 -12.57 -4.76
C GLN A 98 2.36 -11.69 -5.38
N ILE A 99 1.14 -11.81 -4.82
CA ILE A 99 -0.04 -11.08 -5.29
C ILE A 99 -0.50 -10.14 -4.18
N PRO A 100 -0.02 -8.88 -4.22
CA PRO A 100 -0.42 -7.86 -3.27
C PRO A 100 -1.73 -7.18 -3.73
N VAL A 101 -2.72 -7.11 -2.85
CA VAL A 101 -4.00 -6.41 -3.05
C VAL A 101 -4.29 -5.47 -1.88
N SER A 102 -4.92 -4.33 -2.16
CA SER A 102 -5.33 -3.41 -1.12
C SER A 102 -6.58 -2.62 -1.46
N ALA A 103 -7.30 -2.23 -0.42
CA ALA A 103 -8.50 -1.44 -0.45
C ALA A 103 -8.41 -0.34 0.61
N LEU A 104 -8.93 0.84 0.31
CA LEU A 104 -9.09 1.94 1.25
C LEU A 104 -10.45 2.59 1.07
N ALA A 105 -11.14 2.81 2.17
CA ALA A 105 -12.26 3.74 2.27
C ALA A 105 -11.88 4.83 3.27
N ALA A 106 -12.08 6.09 2.92
CA ALA A 106 -11.79 7.21 3.81
C ALA A 106 -12.81 8.34 3.64
N VAL A 107 -13.08 9.05 4.72
CA VAL A 107 -13.92 10.24 4.77
C VAL A 107 -13.16 11.36 5.46
N SER A 108 -13.27 12.58 4.94
CA SER A 108 -12.71 13.77 5.58
C SER A 108 -13.76 14.87 5.71
N LEU A 109 -13.67 15.63 6.79
CA LEU A 109 -14.48 16.80 7.06
C LEU A 109 -13.57 17.93 7.54
N GLY A 110 -13.22 18.82 6.63
CA GLY A 110 -12.23 19.86 6.85
C GLY A 110 -10.91 19.25 7.32
N PRO A 111 -10.37 19.66 8.49
CA PRO A 111 -9.06 19.24 8.94
C PRO A 111 -9.00 17.79 9.40
N VAL A 112 -10.13 17.13 9.68
CA VAL A 112 -10.15 15.77 10.25
C VAL A 112 -10.52 14.72 9.20
N ALA A 113 -9.94 13.52 9.34
CA ALA A 113 -10.27 12.38 8.51
C ALA A 113 -10.28 11.07 9.29
N LEU A 114 -11.09 10.14 8.81
CA LEU A 114 -11.15 8.76 9.25
C LEU A 114 -11.02 7.84 8.04
N GLY A 115 -10.28 6.76 8.19
CA GLY A 115 -10.04 5.78 7.13
C GLY A 115 -10.04 4.36 7.65
N TYR A 116 -10.49 3.46 6.79
CA TYR A 116 -10.45 2.01 6.98
C TYR A 116 -9.85 1.38 5.73
N GLY A 117 -8.78 0.61 5.90
CA GLY A 117 -8.14 -0.12 4.83
C GLY A 117 -8.17 -1.62 5.06
N VAL A 118 -8.04 -2.35 3.96
CA VAL A 118 -7.80 -3.80 3.94
C VAL A 118 -6.63 -4.05 3.00
N GLN A 119 -5.66 -4.81 3.44
CA GLN A 119 -4.39 -5.00 2.76
C GLN A 119 -4.02 -6.48 2.84
N GLY A 120 -3.97 -7.16 1.69
CA GLY A 120 -3.70 -8.58 1.59
C GLY A 120 -2.47 -8.85 0.73
N THR A 121 -1.59 -9.73 1.15
CA THR A 121 -0.52 -10.28 0.32
C THR A 121 -0.56 -11.79 0.43
N GLY A 122 -0.73 -12.48 -0.69
CA GLY A 122 -0.56 -13.93 -0.78
C GLY A 122 0.68 -14.25 -1.60
N GLY A 123 1.43 -15.27 -1.21
CA GLY A 123 2.59 -15.70 -1.97
C GLY A 123 2.92 -17.17 -1.80
N ALA A 124 3.63 -17.71 -2.78
CA ALA A 124 4.13 -19.07 -2.78
C ALA A 124 5.53 -19.10 -3.40
N TRP A 125 6.43 -19.90 -2.83
CA TRP A 125 7.76 -20.16 -3.38
C TRP A 125 8.26 -21.52 -2.90
N ILE A 126 9.23 -22.08 -3.60
CA ILE A 126 9.91 -23.31 -3.19
C ILE A 126 11.30 -22.93 -2.67
N ASP A 127 11.65 -23.48 -1.50
CA ASP A 127 12.98 -23.34 -0.94
C ASP A 127 13.90 -24.40 -1.56
N ALA A 128 14.82 -23.96 -2.42
CA ALA A 128 15.73 -24.84 -3.16
C ALA A 128 16.71 -25.59 -2.26
N ASP A 129 16.97 -25.08 -1.05
CA ASP A 129 17.90 -25.70 -0.11
C ASP A 129 17.25 -26.89 0.64
N ASP A 130 15.96 -26.81 0.95
CA ASP A 130 15.22 -27.82 1.74
C ASP A 130 14.15 -28.59 0.94
N THR A 131 13.98 -28.32 -0.36
CA THR A 131 12.93 -28.91 -1.22
C THR A 131 11.53 -28.73 -0.63
N GLU A 132 11.30 -27.59 0.02
CA GLU A 132 10.07 -27.31 0.77
C GLU A 132 9.19 -26.30 0.03
N ALA A 133 7.91 -26.63 -0.15
CA ALA A 133 6.95 -25.74 -0.79
C ALA A 133 6.31 -24.83 0.27
N ILE A 134 6.59 -23.54 0.21
CA ILE A 134 6.11 -22.59 1.20
C ILE A 134 4.97 -21.76 0.61
N ALA A 135 3.83 -21.74 1.31
CA ALA A 135 2.71 -20.85 1.04
C ALA A 135 2.52 -19.89 2.21
N GLU A 136 2.38 -18.60 1.94
CA GLU A 136 2.12 -17.61 2.98
C GLU A 136 1.01 -16.64 2.60
N TYR A 137 0.29 -16.17 3.60
CA TYR A 137 -0.57 -15.01 3.44
C TYR A 137 -0.44 -14.06 4.63
N LYS A 138 -0.66 -12.78 4.34
CA LYS A 138 -0.74 -11.71 5.33
C LYS A 138 -1.94 -10.84 5.02
N LEU A 139 -2.77 -10.61 6.03
CA LEU A 139 -3.92 -9.72 5.95
C LEU A 139 -3.76 -8.65 7.02
N LEU A 140 -3.79 -7.37 6.64
CA LEU A 140 -3.74 -6.21 7.51
C LEU A 140 -5.00 -5.36 7.34
N THR A 141 -5.53 -4.85 8.44
CA THR A 141 -6.72 -4.00 8.49
C THR A 141 -6.43 -2.72 9.27
N PRO A 142 -5.82 -1.70 8.62
CA PRO A 142 -5.58 -0.42 9.27
C PRO A 142 -6.89 0.37 9.46
N ILE A 143 -7.09 0.87 10.68
CA ILE A 143 -8.02 1.95 11.00
C ILE A 143 -7.19 3.19 11.29
N GLN A 144 -7.50 4.30 10.62
CA GLN A 144 -6.69 5.52 10.70
C GLN A 144 -7.59 6.71 11.06
N ALA A 145 -7.04 7.60 11.88
CA ALA A 145 -7.63 8.89 12.21
C ALA A 145 -6.55 9.96 12.13
N GLY A 146 -6.85 11.08 11.50
CA GLY A 146 -5.86 12.11 11.23
C GLY A 146 -6.43 13.49 11.27
N ILE A 147 -5.52 14.45 11.45
CA ILE A 147 -5.82 15.86 11.49
C ILE A 147 -4.74 16.63 10.72
N GLY A 148 -5.14 17.63 9.94
CA GLY A 148 -4.26 18.58 9.28
C GLY A 148 -4.68 20.02 9.60
N PHE A 149 -3.72 20.90 9.85
CA PHE A 149 -4.00 22.28 10.21
C PHE A 149 -2.96 23.24 9.60
N PRO A 150 -3.39 24.45 9.21
CA PRO A 150 -2.48 25.49 8.77
C PRO A 150 -1.68 26.02 9.97
N VAL A 151 -0.40 26.31 9.73
CA VAL A 151 0.50 26.91 10.73
C VAL A 151 0.73 28.38 10.41
N VAL A 152 1.09 28.69 9.17
CA VAL A 152 1.47 30.04 8.74
C VAL A 152 0.99 30.26 7.30
N SER A 153 0.40 31.42 7.03
CA SER A 153 0.12 31.87 5.67
C SER A 153 1.33 32.66 5.15
N LEU A 154 1.80 32.32 3.95
CA LEU A 154 2.91 32.97 3.26
C LEU A 154 2.42 33.55 1.93
N PRO A 155 1.74 34.71 1.89
CA PRO A 155 1.40 35.34 0.61
C PRO A 155 2.65 35.74 -0.18
N PRO A 156 2.76 35.49 -1.50
CA PRO A 156 1.77 34.86 -2.39
C PRO A 156 1.91 33.32 -2.53
N LEU A 157 2.78 32.68 -1.76
CA LEU A 157 3.20 31.28 -1.86
C LEU A 157 2.19 30.26 -1.29
N GLY A 158 1.18 30.70 -0.53
CA GLY A 158 0.12 29.83 0.01
C GLY A 158 0.20 29.64 1.53
N GLU A 159 -0.06 28.43 2.02
CA GLU A 159 -0.08 28.11 3.45
C GLU A 159 0.93 27.00 3.77
N LEU A 160 1.72 27.21 4.82
CA LEU A 160 2.44 26.13 5.49
C LEU A 160 1.46 25.38 6.39
N ARG A 161 1.38 24.06 6.19
CA ARG A 161 0.44 23.17 6.90
C ARG A 161 1.21 22.02 7.55
N LEU A 162 0.68 21.55 8.68
CA LEU A 162 1.14 20.34 9.34
C LEU A 162 -0.01 19.36 9.44
N GLY A 163 0.31 18.08 9.60
CA GLY A 163 -0.69 17.08 9.88
C GLY A 163 -0.09 15.88 10.62
N ALA A 164 -0.97 15.18 11.31
CA ALA A 164 -0.64 13.96 12.05
C ALA A 164 -1.71 12.91 11.77
N THR A 165 -1.31 11.64 11.84
CA THR A 165 -2.21 10.50 11.71
C THR A 165 -1.85 9.46 12.76
N ALA A 166 -2.86 8.97 13.46
CA ALA A 166 -2.78 7.79 14.28
C ALA A 166 -3.36 6.61 13.51
N SER A 167 -2.68 5.47 13.57
CA SER A 167 -3.13 4.23 12.94
C SER A 167 -3.18 3.10 13.97
N TYR A 168 -4.27 2.34 13.93
CA TYR A 168 -4.38 1.05 14.59
C TYR A 168 -4.42 -0.02 13.51
N VAL A 169 -3.48 -0.97 13.56
CA VAL A 169 -3.36 -2.02 12.55
C VAL A 169 -3.56 -3.36 13.24
N SER A 170 -4.61 -4.07 12.82
CA SER A 170 -4.81 -5.47 13.19
C SER A 170 -4.43 -6.35 12.00
N GLY A 171 -3.75 -7.47 12.26
CA GLY A 171 -3.26 -8.33 11.19
C GLY A 171 -3.27 -9.81 11.55
N THR A 172 -3.33 -10.63 10.50
CA THR A 172 -3.18 -12.08 10.58
C THR A 172 -2.11 -12.50 9.59
N TYR A 173 -1.26 -13.43 10.01
CA TYR A 173 -0.22 -14.04 9.20
C TYR A 173 -0.33 -15.56 9.36
N ALA A 174 -0.30 -16.29 8.25
CA ALA A 174 -0.04 -17.72 8.30
C ALA A 174 0.98 -18.11 7.25
N LYS A 175 1.81 -19.07 7.62
CA LYS A 175 2.79 -19.73 6.78
C LYS A 175 2.48 -21.22 6.84
N TRP A 176 2.39 -21.84 5.68
CA TRP A 176 2.31 -23.28 5.50
C TRP A 176 3.53 -23.74 4.72
N THR A 177 3.85 -25.00 4.95
CA THR A 177 5.06 -25.67 4.57
C THR A 177 4.68 -27.11 4.24
#